data_AF-A0A0D5YR00-F1
#
_entry.id   AF-A0A0D5YR00-F1
#
_cell.length_a   1.000
_cell.length_b   1.000
_cell.length_c   1.000
_cell.angle_alpha   90.00
_cell.angle_beta   90.00
_cell.angle_gamma   90.00
#
_symmetry.space_group_name_H-M   'P 1'
#
loop_
_entity.id
_entity.type
_entity.pdbx_description
1 polymer ?
#
loop_
_entity_poly.entity_id
_entity_poly.type
_entity_poly.pdbx_seq_one_letter_code
_entity_poly.pdbx_strand_id
1 'polypeptide(L)'
;MFSKSNLLATLVSGISMFVLGYVFWGMLGESLMEGHTLTNVMKEEPDFIHLFLGCLIGAFAFSTLYGKWARGHHSAKEGAEFGLWIGVFVGLGMGLIWFATSTMMDLTGHLMDAVINIIYYTIIGVIVAMIYRATSAKNP
;
A
#
# COMPACT_ATOMS: atom_id res chain seq x y z
N MET A 1 8.56 -14.75 10.57
CA MET A 1 8.29 -14.20 9.22
C MET A 1 7.73 -15.28 8.31
N PHE A 2 8.35 -16.44 8.08
CA PHE A 2 7.80 -17.51 7.22
C PHE A 2 6.72 -18.41 7.86
N SER A 3 5.76 -17.82 8.60
CA SER A 3 4.62 -18.58 9.15
C SER A 3 3.50 -18.71 8.12
N LYS A 4 2.61 -19.71 8.28
CA LYS A 4 1.39 -19.86 7.47
C LYS A 4 0.60 -18.55 7.35
N SER A 5 0.37 -17.85 8.47
CA SER A 5 -0.36 -16.58 8.49
C SER A 5 0.29 -15.50 7.62
N ASN A 6 1.62 -15.40 7.68
CA ASN A 6 2.37 -14.41 6.92
C ASN A 6 2.41 -14.73 5.42
N LEU A 7 2.63 -15.99 5.05
CA LEU A 7 2.67 -16.39 3.64
C LEU A 7 1.31 -16.20 2.97
N LEU A 8 0.22 -16.55 3.66
CA LEU A 8 -1.14 -16.31 3.16
C LEU A 8 -1.45 -14.81 3.11
N ALA A 9 -1.07 -14.06 4.14
CA ALA A 9 -1.23 -12.61 4.13
C ALA A 9 -0.48 -11.97 2.95
N THR A 10 0.75 -12.40 2.70
CA THR A 10 1.59 -11.94 1.58
C THR A 10 0.93 -12.20 0.23
N LEU A 11 0.44 -13.41 0.00
CA LEU A 11 -0.16 -13.76 -1.30
C LEU A 11 -1.43 -12.94 -1.57
N VAL A 12 -2.35 -12.91 -0.61
CA VAL A 12 -3.63 -12.21 -0.79
C VAL A 12 -3.43 -10.70 -0.83
N SER A 13 -2.59 -10.14 0.05
CA SER A 13 -2.30 -8.71 0.01
C SER A 13 -1.49 -8.32 -1.22
N GLY A 14 -0.60 -9.16 -1.74
CA GLY A 14 0.12 -8.90 -3.00
C GLY A 14 -0.81 -8.80 -4.20
N ILE A 15 -1.76 -9.73 -4.32
CA ILE A 15 -2.83 -9.65 -5.33
C ILE A 15 -3.68 -8.40 -5.12
N SER A 16 -4.07 -8.12 -3.87
CA SER A 16 -4.89 -6.96 -3.53
C SER A 16 -4.17 -5.64 -3.84
N MET A 17 -2.87 -5.56 -3.56
CA MET A 17 -2.01 -4.42 -3.87
C MET A 17 -1.96 -4.17 -5.39
N PHE A 18 -1.79 -5.23 -6.18
CA PHE A 18 -1.79 -5.12 -7.63
C PHE A 18 -3.15 -4.61 -8.17
N VAL A 19 -4.26 -5.23 -7.73
CA VAL A 19 -5.62 -4.85 -8.18
C VAL A 19 -5.99 -3.44 -7.72
N LEU A 20 -5.78 -3.12 -6.44
CA LEU A 20 -6.06 -1.80 -5.91
C LEU A 20 -5.15 -0.74 -6.53
N GLY A 21 -3.90 -1.09 -6.87
CA GLY A 21 -3.00 -0.20 -7.59
C GLY A 21 -3.60 0.25 -8.93
N TYR A 22 -4.14 -0.70 -9.70
CA TYR A 22 -4.86 -0.39 -10.93
C TYR A 22 -6.11 0.47 -10.68
N VAL A 23 -6.91 0.16 -9.66
CA VAL A 23 -8.12 0.93 -9.34
C VAL A 23 -7.77 2.37 -8.94
N PHE A 24 -6.84 2.56 -8.01
CA PHE A 24 -6.52 3.86 -7.45
C PHE A 24 -5.74 4.75 -8.41
N TRP A 25 -4.74 4.24 -9.12
CA TRP A 25 -3.92 5.07 -10.02
C TRP A 25 -4.36 4.98 -11.47
N GLY A 26 -4.81 3.81 -11.94
CA GLY A 26 -5.24 3.60 -13.32
C GLY A 26 -6.68 4.02 -13.63
N MET A 27 -7.56 4.13 -12.64
CA MET A 27 -8.94 4.61 -12.86
C MET A 27 -9.23 5.93 -12.15
N LEU A 28 -8.90 6.03 -10.86
CA LEU A 28 -9.20 7.24 -10.08
C LEU A 28 -8.14 8.31 -10.29
N GLY A 29 -6.86 7.93 -10.25
CA GLY A 29 -5.71 8.82 -10.32
C GLY A 29 -5.68 9.66 -11.59
N GLU A 30 -6.00 9.09 -12.75
CA GLU A 30 -6.05 9.83 -14.01
C GLU A 30 -6.97 11.05 -13.94
N SER A 31 -8.17 10.89 -13.36
CA SER A 31 -9.13 11.99 -13.20
C SER A 31 -8.81 12.93 -12.06
N LEU A 32 -8.25 12.42 -10.95
CA LEU A 32 -7.97 13.22 -9.76
C LEU A 32 -6.71 14.07 -9.91
N MET A 33 -5.77 13.64 -10.75
CA MET A 33 -4.44 14.25 -10.89
C MET A 33 -4.25 14.97 -12.24
N GLU A 34 -5.31 15.04 -13.05
CA GLU A 34 -5.34 15.81 -14.29
C GLU A 34 -5.00 17.28 -14.01
N GLY A 35 -4.09 17.86 -14.79
CA GLY A 35 -3.62 19.24 -14.60
C GLY A 35 -2.61 19.44 -13.47
N HIS A 36 -2.34 18.43 -12.64
CA HIS A 36 -1.36 18.50 -11.55
C HIS A 36 -0.08 17.69 -11.82
N THR A 37 -0.04 16.95 -12.93
CA THR A 37 1.18 16.30 -13.43
C THR A 37 1.95 17.26 -14.33
N LEU A 38 3.17 17.61 -13.92
CA LEU A 38 4.04 18.57 -14.63
C LEU A 38 5.01 17.86 -15.59
N THR A 39 5.54 16.70 -15.18
CA THR A 39 6.44 15.89 -15.99
C THR A 39 5.94 14.45 -16.01
N ASN A 40 5.58 13.95 -17.19
CA ASN A 40 5.18 12.54 -17.33
C ASN A 40 6.43 11.64 -17.35
N VAL A 41 6.60 10.86 -16.30
CA VAL A 41 7.68 9.87 -16.14
C VAL A 41 7.18 8.42 -16.26
N MET A 42 5.89 8.23 -16.55
CA MET A 42 5.28 6.91 -16.66
C MET A 42 5.63 6.26 -18.00
N LYS A 43 5.78 4.93 -17.99
CA LYS A 43 5.90 4.15 -19.23
C LYS A 43 4.55 4.15 -19.95
N GLU A 44 4.59 4.16 -21.28
CA GLU A 44 3.39 4.00 -22.12
C GLU A 44 2.70 2.65 -21.84
N GLU A 45 3.47 1.56 -21.77
CA GLU A 45 3.00 0.26 -21.33
C GLU A 45 3.70 -0.16 -20.02
N PRO A 46 2.94 -0.39 -18.92
CA PRO A 46 3.50 -0.89 -17.69
C PRO A 46 4.15 -2.27 -17.85
N ASP A 47 5.29 -2.46 -17.21
CA ASP A 47 5.91 -3.78 -17.07
C ASP A 47 5.20 -4.57 -15.96
N PHE A 48 4.19 -5.34 -16.35
CA PHE A 48 3.31 -6.05 -15.42
C PHE A 48 4.03 -7.14 -14.60
N ILE A 49 5.10 -7.75 -15.14
CA ILE A 49 5.85 -8.79 -14.41
C ILE A 49 6.57 -8.16 -13.22
N HIS A 50 7.36 -7.10 -13.48
CA HIS A 50 8.09 -6.41 -12.41
C HIS A 50 7.14 -5.70 -11.44
N LEU A 51 6.03 -5.16 -11.95
CA LEU A 51 5.00 -4.56 -11.10
C LEU A 51 4.41 -5.58 -10.12
N PHE A 52 3.99 -6.76 -10.61
CA PHE A 52 3.43 -7.80 -9.76
C PHE A 52 4.45 -8.36 -8.77
N LEU A 53 5.71 -8.57 -9.21
CA LEU A 53 6.79 -8.97 -8.31
C LEU A 53 7.06 -7.91 -7.22
N GLY A 54 7.02 -6.62 -7.59
CA GLY A 54 7.11 -5.51 -6.64
C GLY A 54 5.98 -5.53 -5.61
N CYS A 55 4.74 -5.76 -6.04
CA CYS A 55 3.60 -5.94 -5.14
C CYS A 55 3.78 -7.12 -4.19
N LEU A 56 4.28 -8.26 -4.67
CA LEU A 56 4.54 -9.44 -3.82
C LEU A 56 5.62 -9.18 -2.77
N ILE A 57 6.73 -8.55 -3.16
CA ILE A 57 7.83 -8.20 -2.23
C ILE A 57 7.35 -7.17 -1.21
N GLY A 58 6.65 -6.13 -1.67
CA GLY A 58 6.04 -5.11 -0.81
C GLY A 58 5.05 -5.72 0.19
N ALA A 59 4.17 -6.61 -0.28
CA ALA A 59 3.21 -7.34 0.55
C ALA A 59 3.90 -8.22 1.59
N PHE A 60 5.01 -8.88 1.24
CA PHE A 60 5.78 -9.69 2.18
C PHE A 60 6.40 -8.83 3.29
N ALA A 61 7.02 -7.70 2.93
CA ALA A 61 7.59 -6.76 3.89
C ALA A 61 6.49 -6.18 4.80
N PHE A 62 5.40 -5.71 4.20
CA PHE A 62 4.25 -5.13 4.90
C PHE A 62 3.62 -6.14 5.87
N SER A 63 3.36 -7.37 5.42
CA SER A 63 2.81 -8.44 6.26
C SER A 63 3.75 -8.82 7.41
N THR A 64 5.05 -8.83 7.15
CA THR A 64 6.07 -9.13 8.17
C THR A 64 6.15 -8.04 9.23
N LEU A 65 6.09 -6.78 8.84
CA LEU A 65 6.07 -5.63 9.75
C LEU A 65 4.78 -5.62 10.58
N TYR A 66 3.62 -5.80 9.94
CA TYR A 66 2.35 -5.89 10.63
C TYR A 66 2.34 -6.99 11.69
N GLY A 67 2.83 -8.19 11.36
CA GLY A 67 2.89 -9.30 12.32
C GLY A 67 3.66 -8.97 13.60
N LYS A 68 4.70 -8.13 13.51
CA LYS A 68 5.45 -7.62 14.67
C LYS A 68 4.69 -6.49 15.39
N TRP A 69 4.10 -5.57 14.62
CA TRP A 69 3.29 -4.46 15.15
C TRP A 69 2.14 -4.96 16.03
N ALA A 70 1.44 -5.99 15.55
CA ALA A 70 0.20 -6.48 16.13
C ALA A 70 0.41 -7.26 17.45
N ARG A 71 1.65 -7.71 17.74
CA ARG A 71 2.01 -8.45 18.98
C ARG A 71 1.05 -9.61 19.33
N GLY A 72 0.51 -10.28 18.31
CA GLY A 72 -0.43 -11.40 18.46
C GLY A 72 -1.91 -11.02 18.57
N HIS A 73 -2.24 -9.73 18.67
CA HIS A 73 -3.61 -9.24 18.60
C HIS A 73 -3.94 -8.85 17.15
N HIS A 74 -5.05 -9.35 16.62
CA HIS A 74 -5.40 -9.14 15.22
C HIS A 74 -6.85 -8.72 15.06
N SER A 75 -7.05 -7.47 14.65
CA SER A 75 -8.35 -6.87 14.36
C SER A 75 -8.26 -5.93 13.16
N ALA A 76 -9.40 -5.68 12.52
CA ALA A 76 -9.47 -4.74 11.41
C ALA A 76 -8.98 -3.34 11.83
N LYS A 77 -9.25 -2.92 13.07
CA LYS A 77 -8.80 -1.64 13.60
C LYS A 77 -7.27 -1.55 13.68
N GLU A 78 -6.61 -2.56 14.23
CA GLU A 78 -5.14 -2.60 14.32
C GLU A 78 -4.49 -2.63 12.92
N GLY A 79 -5.09 -3.35 11.98
CA GLY A 79 -4.70 -3.34 10.58
C GLY A 79 -4.83 -1.96 9.94
N ALA A 80 -5.96 -1.30 10.14
CA ALA A 80 -6.20 0.04 9.62
C ALA A 80 -5.23 1.07 10.20
N GLU A 81 -4.98 1.05 11.51
CA GLU A 81 -4.01 1.96 12.16
C GLU A 81 -2.59 1.74 11.65
N PHE A 82 -2.16 0.49 11.49
CA PHE A 82 -0.85 0.17 10.90
C PHE A 82 -0.74 0.67 9.45
N GLY A 83 -1.75 0.34 8.63
CA GLY A 83 -1.81 0.75 7.22
C GLY A 83 -1.85 2.26 7.05
N LEU A 84 -2.59 2.97 7.91
CA LEU A 84 -2.64 4.43 7.94
C LEU A 84 -1.26 5.03 8.17
N TRP A 85 -0.48 4.52 9.13
CA TRP A 85 0.86 5.04 9.38
C TRP A 85 1.84 4.78 8.22
N ILE A 86 1.75 3.63 7.57
CA ILE A 86 2.51 3.37 6.34
C ILE A 86 2.08 4.33 5.24
N GLY A 87 0.78 4.58 5.08
CA GLY A 87 0.25 5.53 4.13
C GLY A 87 0.65 6.98 4.42
N VAL A 88 0.71 7.39 5.68
CA VAL A 88 1.25 8.71 6.08
C VAL A 88 2.73 8.80 5.75
N PHE A 89 3.51 7.76 6.04
CA PHE A 89 4.93 7.73 5.74
C PHE A 89 5.20 7.81 4.23
N VAL A 90 4.53 6.98 3.42
CA VAL A 90 4.72 6.94 1.95
C VAL A 90 4.05 8.13 1.28
N GLY A 91 2.78 8.36 1.55
CA GLY A 91 2.00 9.41 0.89
C GLY A 91 2.44 10.82 1.28
N LEU A 92 2.40 11.17 2.56
CA LEU A 92 2.76 12.52 3.02
C LEU A 92 4.26 12.70 3.16
N GLY A 93 4.94 11.78 3.88
CA GLY A 93 6.37 11.90 4.17
C GLY A 93 7.21 11.85 2.90
N MET A 94 7.15 10.74 2.16
CA MET A 94 7.90 10.62 0.91
C MET A 94 7.35 11.54 -0.18
N GLY A 95 6.03 11.75 -0.26
CA GLY A 95 5.44 12.68 -1.24
C GLY A 95 5.99 14.11 -1.13
N LEU A 96 6.10 14.65 0.09
CA LEU A 96 6.69 15.98 0.30
C LEU A 96 8.20 16.02 0.00
N ILE A 97 8.93 14.94 0.28
CA ILE A 97 10.34 14.81 -0.13
C ILE A 97 10.46 14.84 -1.65
N TRP A 98 9.57 14.15 -2.37
CA TRP A 98 9.55 14.14 -3.83
C TRP A 98 9.17 15.49 -4.41
N PHE A 99 8.18 16.18 -3.83
CA PHE A 99 7.86 17.56 -4.21
C PHE A 99 9.08 18.49 -4.07
N ALA A 100 9.87 18.33 -3.01
CA ALA A 100 11.05 19.14 -2.78
C ALA A 100 12.25 18.80 -3.69
N THR A 101 12.28 17.60 -4.28
CA THR A 101 13.46 17.07 -4.99
C THR A 101 13.21 16.71 -6.45
N SER A 102 11.97 16.79 -6.94
CA SER A 102 11.58 16.41 -8.30
C SER A 102 10.59 17.41 -8.91
N THR A 103 10.39 17.33 -10.22
CA THR A 103 9.46 18.18 -10.98
C THR A 103 8.25 17.39 -11.52
N MET A 104 7.88 16.30 -10.84
CA MET A 104 6.85 15.38 -11.36
C MET A 104 5.45 15.97 -11.25
N MET A 105 5.11 16.51 -10.08
CA MET A 105 3.78 17.06 -9.78
C MET A 105 3.92 18.35 -8.99
N ASP A 106 2.87 19.16 -9.01
CA ASP A 106 2.75 20.28 -8.08
C ASP A 106 2.39 19.80 -6.66
N LEU A 107 2.32 20.74 -5.71
CA LEU A 107 1.99 20.41 -4.32
C LEU A 107 0.60 19.77 -4.19
N THR A 108 -0.37 20.21 -4.99
CA THR A 108 -1.74 19.68 -4.97
C THR A 108 -1.76 18.22 -5.41
N GLY A 109 -1.07 17.89 -6.51
CA GLY A 109 -0.93 16.52 -6.99
C GLY A 109 -0.29 15.60 -5.95
N HIS A 110 0.78 16.06 -5.28
CA HIS A 110 1.39 15.29 -4.20
C HIS A 110 0.46 15.09 -2.99
N LEU A 111 -0.35 16.08 -2.62
CA LEU A 111 -1.32 15.95 -1.52
C LEU A 111 -2.47 14.99 -1.88
N MET A 112 -2.93 15.01 -3.13
CA MET A 112 -3.94 14.07 -3.63
C MET A 112 -3.40 12.64 -3.65
N ASP A 113 -2.18 12.43 -4.16
CA ASP A 113 -1.51 11.13 -4.12
C ASP A 113 -1.31 10.66 -2.67
N ALA A 114 -1.03 11.57 -1.73
CA ALA A 114 -0.91 11.22 -0.33
C ALA A 114 -2.22 10.66 0.26
N VAL A 115 -3.36 11.26 -0.08
CA VAL A 115 -4.69 10.75 0.35
C VAL A 115 -4.94 9.37 -0.25
N ILE A 116 -4.63 9.17 -1.54
CA ILE A 116 -4.75 7.88 -2.20
C ILE A 116 -3.90 6.83 -1.49
N ASN A 117 -2.63 7.13 -1.21
CA ASN A 117 -1.71 6.23 -0.50
C ASN A 117 -2.25 5.88 0.91
N ILE A 118 -2.76 6.85 1.66
CA ILE A 118 -3.35 6.61 2.99
C ILE A 118 -4.50 5.61 2.91
N ILE A 119 -5.45 5.83 1.99
CA ILE A 119 -6.59 4.93 1.82
C ILE A 119 -6.12 3.54 1.37
N TYR A 120 -5.25 3.49 0.37
CA TYR A 120 -4.70 2.27 -0.19
C TYR A 120 -4.02 1.41 0.89
N TYR A 121 -3.04 1.96 1.61
CA TYR A 121 -2.34 1.19 2.64
C TYR A 121 -3.21 0.86 3.85
N THR A 122 -4.21 1.68 4.17
CA THR A 122 -5.21 1.36 5.20
C THR A 122 -6.00 0.10 4.83
N ILE A 123 -6.48 0.01 3.59
CA ILE A 123 -7.21 -1.18 3.09
C ILE A 123 -6.30 -2.41 3.12
N ILE A 124 -5.06 -2.29 2.65
CA ILE A 124 -4.09 -3.39 2.70
C ILE A 124 -3.80 -3.82 4.14
N GLY A 125 -3.68 -2.87 5.07
CA GLY A 125 -3.56 -3.10 6.50
C GLY A 125 -4.69 -3.95 7.07
N VAL A 126 -5.93 -3.60 6.74
CA VAL A 126 -7.12 -4.38 7.14
C VAL A 126 -7.08 -5.80 6.57
N ILE A 127 -6.76 -5.96 5.28
CA ILE A 127 -6.69 -7.27 4.62
C ILE A 127 -5.67 -8.16 5.33
N VAL A 128 -4.45 -7.65 5.55
CA VAL A 128 -3.39 -8.38 6.25
C VAL A 128 -3.84 -8.77 7.66
N ALA A 129 -4.43 -7.85 8.42
CA ALA A 129 -4.91 -8.11 9.76
C ALA A 129 -5.98 -9.20 9.82
N MET A 130 -6.92 -9.21 8.87
CA MET A 130 -7.98 -10.20 8.79
C MET A 130 -7.45 -11.59 8.46
N ILE A 131 -6.44 -11.68 7.59
CA ILE A 131 -5.81 -12.97 7.27
C ILE A 131 -5.05 -13.51 8.47
N TYR A 132 -4.27 -12.66 9.14
CA TYR A 132 -3.61 -13.03 10.39
C TYR A 132 -4.62 -13.51 11.43
N ARG A 133 -5.73 -12.78 11.63
CA ARG A 133 -6.80 -13.20 12.54
C ARG A 133 -7.41 -14.56 12.19
N ALA A 134 -7.60 -14.85 10.90
CA ALA A 134 -8.20 -16.09 10.43
C ALA A 134 -7.26 -17.30 10.52
N THR A 135 -5.94 -17.08 10.60
CA THR A 135 -4.92 -18.13 10.43
C THR A 135 -4.00 -18.31 11.63
N SER A 136 -3.91 -17.31 12.53
CA SER A 136 -3.22 -17.44 13.80
C SER A 136 -3.93 -18.47 14.68
N ALA A 137 -3.16 -19.34 15.33
CA ALA A 137 -3.71 -20.31 16.26
C ALA A 137 -4.50 -19.57 17.36
N LYS A 138 -5.74 -19.97 17.61
CA LYS A 138 -6.45 -19.54 18.82
C LYS A 138 -5.70 -20.15 19.99
N ASN A 139 -5.08 -19.32 20.82
CA ASN A 139 -4.61 -19.83 22.11
C ASN A 139 -5.84 -20.34 22.87
N PRO A 140 -5.77 -21.56 23.45
CA PRO A 140 -6.86 -22.13 24.25
C PRO A 140 -7.19 -21.27 25.47
#